data_AF-A0A966F6Y9-F1
#
_entry.id   AF-A0A966F6Y9-F1
#
_cell.length_a   1.000
_cell.length_b   1.000
_cell.length_c   1.000
_cell.angle_alpha   90.00
_cell.angle_beta   90.00
_cell.angle_gamma   90.00
#
_symmetry.space_group_name_H-M   'P 1'
#
loop_
_entity.id
_entity.type
_entity.pdbx_description
1 polymer ?
#
loop_
_entity_poly.entity_id
_entity_poly.type
_entity_poly.pdbx_seq_one_letter_code
_entity_poly.pdbx_strand_id
1 'polypeptide(L)'
;MKTKEYIEFQKRGLQEKINLIDKQRQKVSDLPESLQNVNIGFYIVTPILIGVFLGLTVDKILNTKPGYTIFFICLGTIASFYNLFRLTKNK
;
A
#
# COMPACT_ATOMS: atom_id res chain seq x y z
N MET A 1 -46.48 7.62 -30.11
CA MET A 1 -45.29 6.98 -30.69
C MET A 1 -43.99 7.73 -30.35
N LYS A 2 -43.93 9.06 -30.50
CA LYS A 2 -42.73 9.88 -30.22
C LYS A 2 -42.14 9.77 -28.80
N THR A 3 -42.95 9.67 -27.75
CA THR A 3 -42.46 9.63 -26.35
C THR A 3 -41.54 8.44 -26.05
N LYS A 4 -41.78 7.27 -26.66
CA LYS A 4 -40.93 6.08 -26.43
C LYS A 4 -39.52 6.26 -27.00
N GLU A 5 -39.42 6.96 -28.13
CA GLU A 5 -38.16 7.26 -28.81
C GLU A 5 -37.28 8.22 -27.98
N TYR A 6 -37.88 9.24 -27.36
CA TYR A 6 -37.16 10.14 -26.44
C TYR A 6 -36.60 9.40 -25.22
N ILE A 7 -37.34 8.44 -24.67
CA ILE A 7 -36.88 7.65 -23.53
C ILE A 7 -35.76 6.70 -23.92
N GLU A 8 -35.81 6.07 -25.09
CA GLU A 8 -34.70 5.25 -25.59
C GLU A 8 -33.44 6.06 -25.86
N PHE A 9 -33.58 7.25 -26.46
CA PHE A 9 -32.46 8.14 -26.72
C PHE A 9 -31.74 8.56 -25.42
N GLN A 10 -32.51 8.93 -24.40
CA GLN A 10 -31.99 9.22 -23.05
C GLN A 10 -31.25 8.02 -22.44
N LYS A 11 -31.86 6.82 -22.50
CA LYS A 11 -31.23 5.59 -21.99
C LYS A 11 -29.92 5.29 -22.69
N ARG A 12 -29.82 5.47 -24.01
CA ARG A 12 -28.58 5.25 -24.77
C ARG A 12 -27.47 6.20 -24.31
N GLY A 13 -27.77 7.49 -24.16
CA GLY A 13 -26.79 8.46 -23.64
C GLY A 13 -26.36 8.16 -22.20
N LEU A 14 -27.25 7.62 -21.36
CA LEU A 14 -26.92 7.16 -20.01
C LEU A 14 -26.00 5.93 -20.05
N GLN A 15 -26.32 4.93 -20.87
CA GLN A 15 -25.51 3.72 -21.02
C GLN A 15 -24.11 4.02 -21.58
N GLU A 16 -23.99 4.98 -22.49
CA GLU A 16 -22.70 5.44 -23.00
C GLU A 16 -21.84 6.04 -21.88
N LYS A 17 -22.43 6.91 -21.03
CA LYS A 17 -21.74 7.47 -19.86
C LYS A 17 -21.31 6.39 -18.85
N ILE A 18 -22.16 5.40 -18.61
CA ILE A 18 -21.85 4.28 -17.71
C ILE A 18 -20.66 3.46 -18.25
N ASN A 19 -20.68 3.12 -19.55
CA ASN A 19 -19.58 2.40 -20.19
C ASN A 19 -18.25 3.17 -20.15
N LEU A 20 -18.28 4.50 -20.28
CA LEU A 20 -17.08 5.34 -20.15
C LEU A 20 -16.51 5.32 -18.73
N ILE A 21 -17.37 5.35 -17.71
CA ILE A 21 -16.98 5.27 -16.30
C ILE A 21 -16.40 3.89 -15.97
N ASP A 22 -17.03 2.82 -16.46
CA ASP A 22 -16.56 1.45 -16.24
C ASP A 22 -15.21 1.20 -16.93
N LYS A 23 -15.01 1.70 -18.15
CA LYS A 23 -13.73 1.65 -18.86
C LYS A 23 -12.62 2.40 -18.12
N GLN A 24 -12.95 3.51 -17.45
CA GLN A 24 -12.02 4.24 -16.59
C GLN A 24 -11.69 3.46 -15.31
N ARG A 25 -12.66 2.81 -14.65
CA ARG A 25 -12.39 1.96 -13.48
C ARG A 25 -11.50 0.77 -13.83
N GLN A 26 -11.76 0.12 -14.96
CA GLN A 26 -10.99 -1.04 -15.41
C GLN A 26 -9.51 -0.66 -15.62
N LYS A 27 -9.24 0.51 -16.22
CA LYS A 27 -7.86 1.00 -16.39
C LYS A 27 -7.13 1.33 -15.08
N VAL A 28 -7.85 1.70 -14.03
CA VAL A 28 -7.27 1.89 -12.67
C VAL A 28 -7.05 0.53 -11.98
N SER A 29 -7.87 -0.47 -12.31
CA SER A 29 -7.72 -1.86 -11.85
C SER A 29 -6.59 -2.60 -12.56
N ASP A 30 -6.23 -2.20 -13.77
CA ASP A 30 -5.11 -2.75 -14.56
C ASP A 30 -3.75 -2.16 -14.15
N LEU A 31 -3.69 -1.37 -13.07
CA LEU A 31 -2.41 -1.03 -12.43
C LEU A 31 -1.73 -2.36 -12.08
N PRO A 32 -0.51 -2.61 -12.57
CA PRO A 32 0.05 -3.95 -12.53
C PRO A 32 0.18 -4.41 -11.07
N GLU A 33 -0.37 -5.58 -10.75
CA GLU A 33 -0.33 -6.18 -9.40
C GLU A 33 1.09 -6.23 -8.82
N SER A 34 2.12 -6.17 -9.68
CA SER A 34 3.52 -6.06 -9.30
C SER A 34 3.82 -4.86 -8.37
N LEU A 35 3.08 -3.75 -8.47
CA LEU A 35 3.21 -2.60 -7.57
C LEU A 35 2.66 -2.86 -6.17
N GLN A 36 1.68 -3.76 -5.99
CA GLN A 36 1.21 -4.14 -4.66
C GLN A 36 2.28 -4.89 -3.86
N ASN A 37 3.08 -5.72 -4.53
CA ASN A 37 4.11 -6.53 -3.89
C ASN A 37 5.32 -5.71 -3.42
N VAL A 38 5.65 -4.62 -4.13
CA VAL A 38 6.71 -3.68 -3.73
C VAL A 38 6.38 -3.01 -2.40
N ASN A 39 5.11 -2.70 -2.13
CA ASN A 39 4.70 -2.06 -0.88
C ASN A 39 5.01 -2.93 0.35
N ILE A 40 4.87 -4.26 0.25
CA ILE A 40 5.19 -5.19 1.34
C ILE A 40 6.66 -5.14 1.73
N GLY A 41 7.56 -4.99 0.76
CA GLY A 41 8.99 -4.81 1.02
C GLY A 41 9.25 -3.57 1.89
N PHE A 42 8.58 -2.45 1.61
CA PHE A 42 8.69 -1.24 2.43
C PHE A 42 8.17 -1.44 3.86
N TYR A 43 7.07 -2.17 4.05
CA TYR A 43 6.56 -2.46 5.40
C TYR A 43 7.54 -3.23 6.29
N ILE A 44 8.44 -4.01 5.69
CA ILE A 44 9.48 -4.76 6.39
C ILE A 44 10.74 -3.90 6.55
N VAL A 45 11.23 -3.29 5.47
CA VAL A 45 12.51 -2.58 5.46
C VAL A 45 12.46 -1.29 6.29
N THR A 46 11.36 -0.54 6.27
CA THR A 46 11.22 0.74 6.97
C THR A 46 11.46 0.63 8.48
N PRO A 47 10.74 -0.23 9.25
CA PRO A 47 10.98 -0.36 10.68
C PRO A 47 12.38 -0.89 11.04
N ILE A 48 12.99 -1.73 10.21
CA ILE A 48 14.38 -2.17 10.41
C ILE A 48 15.35 -1.00 10.25
N LEU A 49 15.23 -0.20 9.18
CA LEU A 49 16.07 0.97 8.95
C LEU A 49 15.95 2.00 10.08
N ILE A 50 14.73 2.24 10.57
CA ILE A 50 14.49 3.12 11.72
C ILE A 50 15.21 2.57 12.96
N GLY A 51 15.11 1.25 13.22
CA GLY A 51 15.81 0.59 14.31
C GLY A 51 17.33 0.74 14.20
N VAL A 52 17.91 0.51 13.02
CA VAL A 52 19.35 0.70 12.77
C VAL A 52 19.77 2.15 13.04
N PHE A 53 19.02 3.13 12.50
CA PHE A 53 19.37 4.54 12.64
C PHE A 53 19.32 5.00 14.10
N LEU A 54 18.27 4.61 14.83
CA LEU A 54 18.14 4.90 16.26
C LEU A 54 19.24 4.21 17.06
N GLY A 55 19.48 2.94 16.80
CA GLY A 55 20.48 2.16 17.50
C GLY A 55 21.90 2.70 17.32
N LEU A 56 22.28 3.08 16.09
CA LEU A 56 23.58 3.70 15.82
C LEU A 56 23.71 5.06 16.51
N THR A 57 22.63 5.84 16.52
CA THR A 57 22.60 7.14 17.21
C THR A 57 22.80 6.97 18.72
N VAL A 58 22.09 6.01 19.32
CA VAL A 58 22.19 5.71 20.75
C VAL A 58 23.57 5.14 21.09
N ASP A 59 24.08 4.18 20.31
CA ASP A 59 25.41 3.61 20.53
C ASP A 59 26.50 4.68 20.45
N LYS A 60 26.37 5.65 19.53
CA LYS A 60 27.32 6.77 19.40
C LYS A 60 27.24 7.74 20.58
N ILE A 61 26.04 8.03 21.09
CA ILE A 61 25.85 8.91 22.25
C ILE A 61 26.43 8.26 23.51
N LEU A 62 26.18 6.96 23.70
CA LEU A 62 26.60 6.20 24.88
C LEU A 62 28.01 5.62 24.78
N ASN A 63 28.72 5.86 23.66
CA ASN A 63 30.03 5.26 23.33
C ASN A 63 30.07 3.74 23.53
N THR A 64 28.94 3.07 23.29
CA THR A 64 28.87 1.62 23.38
C THR A 64 29.30 0.98 22.06
N LYS A 65 29.80 -0.25 22.14
CA LYS A 65 29.84 -1.18 21.00
C LYS A 65 28.41 -1.31 20.43
N PRO A 66 28.20 -1.81 19.19
CA PRO A 66 26.90 -1.79 18.50
C PRO A 66 25.79 -2.69 19.13
N GLY A 67 25.65 -2.69 20.45
CA GLY A 67 24.71 -3.48 21.23
C GLY A 67 23.31 -2.88 21.19
N TYR A 68 23.17 -1.55 21.30
CA TYR A 68 21.85 -0.92 21.13
C TYR A 68 21.38 -1.05 19.68
N THR A 69 22.28 -0.97 18.71
CA THR A 69 21.98 -1.25 17.30
C THR A 69 21.37 -2.64 17.12
N ILE A 70 21.99 -3.68 17.68
CA ILE A 70 21.43 -5.04 17.62
C ILE A 70 20.06 -5.11 18.31
N PHE A 71 19.93 -4.50 19.49
CA PHE A 71 18.66 -4.48 20.23
C PHE A 71 17.53 -3.80 19.44
N PHE A 72 17.80 -2.63 18.85
CA PHE A 72 16.82 -1.90 18.04
C PHE A 72 16.52 -2.59 16.70
N ILE A 73 17.49 -3.30 16.10
CA ILE A 73 17.23 -4.16 14.93
C ILE A 73 16.26 -5.29 15.32
N CYS A 74 16.43 -5.93 16.48
CA CYS A 74 15.49 -6.95 16.94
C CYS A 74 14.09 -6.37 17.12
N LEU A 75 13.97 -5.20 17.74
CA LEU A 75 12.68 -4.51 17.86
C LEU A 75 12.08 -4.15 16.50
N GLY A 76 12.88 -3.61 15.58
CA GLY A 76 12.44 -3.29 14.22
C GLY A 76 12.00 -4.52 13.42
N THR A 77 12.66 -5.65 13.64
CA THR A 77 12.29 -6.94 13.05
C THR A 77 10.95 -7.44 13.59
N ILE A 78 10.72 -7.38 14.91
CA ILE A 78 9.43 -7.74 15.52
C ILE A 78 8.31 -6.82 14.98
N ALA A 79 8.57 -5.51 14.88
CA ALA A 79 7.63 -4.56 14.31
C ALA A 79 7.33 -4.83 12.83
N SER A 80 8.33 -5.26 12.05
CA SER A 80 8.18 -5.68 10.65
C SER A 80 7.22 -6.85 10.54
N PHE A 81 7.42 -7.89 11.35
CA PHE A 81 6.53 -9.05 11.39
C PHE A 81 5.13 -8.64 11.80
N TYR A 82 4.98 -7.79 12.83
CA TYR A 82 3.66 -7.30 13.26
C TYR A 82 2.93 -6.56 12.13
N ASN A 83 3.62 -5.67 11.42
CA ASN A 83 3.06 -4.95 10.27
C ASN A 83 2.65 -5.92 9.16
N LEU A 84 3.48 -6.92 8.87
CA LEU A 84 3.20 -7.94 7.87
C LEU A 84 1.98 -8.80 8.23
N PHE A 85 1.90 -9.30 9.47
CA PHE A 85 0.74 -10.07 9.94
C PHE A 85 -0.55 -9.27 9.89
N ARG A 86 -0.50 -7.97 10.23
CA ARG A 86 -1.65 -7.08 10.14
C ARG A 86 -2.11 -6.86 8.70
N LEU A 87 -1.19 -6.75 7.75
CA LEU A 87 -1.52 -6.61 6.32
C LEU A 87 -2.20 -7.87 5.79
N THR A 88 -1.69 -9.05 6.14
CA THR A 88 -2.26 -10.33 5.69
C THR A 88 -3.61 -10.61 6.33
N LYS A 89 -3.86 -10.17 7.57
CA LYS A 89 -5.16 -10.36 8.25
C LYS A 89 -6.28 -9.48 7.66
N ASN A 90 -5.93 -8.37 7.02
CA ASN A 90 -6.90 -7.41 6.46
C ASN A 90 -7.09 -7.54 4.95
N LYS A 91 -6.46 -8.55 4.31
CA LYS A 91 -6.82 -9.02 2.96
C LYS A 91 -7.79 -10.19 3.08
#